data_AF-A0A509L7I4-F1
#
_entry.id   AF-A0A509L7I4-F1
#
_cell.length_a   1.000
_cell.length_b   1.000
_cell.length_c   1.000
_cell.angle_alpha   90.00
_cell.angle_beta   90.00
_cell.angle_gamma   90.00
#
_symmetry.space_group_name_H-M   'P 1'
#
loop_
_entity.id
_entity.type
_entity.pdbx_description
1 polymer ?
#
loop_
_entity_poly.entity_id
_entity_poly.type
_entity_poly.pdbx_seq_one_letter_code
_entity_poly.pdbx_strand_id
1 'polypeptide(L)'
;PFFMDLVNGVMENRSQIDTLLNQYSKNWKITRMPVVDRNIMRIAIFEFLKHADIPPSVTINEAVEIGKKYGTRDSGSFINGVLDRIKLQEGF
;
A
#
# COMPACT_ATOMS: atom_id res chain seq x y z
N PRO A 1 -18.31 -8.68 -4.24
CA PRO A 1 -18.31 -7.41 -3.49
C PRO A 1 -16.89 -6.88 -3.37
N PHE A 2 -16.68 -5.56 -3.47
CA PHE A 2 -15.34 -4.95 -3.51
C PHE A 2 -14.44 -5.37 -2.34
N PHE A 3 -14.97 -5.45 -1.13
CA PHE A 3 -14.22 -5.93 0.04
C PHE A 3 -13.61 -7.33 -0.13
N MET A 4 -14.39 -8.28 -0.66
CA MET A 4 -13.89 -9.66 -0.85
C MET A 4 -12.82 -9.72 -1.94
N ASP A 5 -12.93 -8.86 -2.95
CA ASP A 5 -11.94 -8.75 -4.02
C ASP A 5 -10.61 -8.23 -3.48
N LEU A 6 -10.63 -7.16 -2.67
CA LEU A 6 -9.43 -6.67 -1.98
C LEU A 6 -8.78 -7.75 -1.09
N VAL A 7 -9.57 -8.42 -0.25
CA VAL A 7 -9.03 -9.42 0.69
C VAL A 7 -8.42 -10.61 -0.05
N ASN A 8 -9.17 -11.22 -0.96
CA ASN A 8 -8.70 -12.40 -1.69
C ASN A 8 -7.57 -12.02 -2.64
N GLY A 9 -7.71 -10.92 -3.36
CA GLY A 9 -6.71 -10.44 -4.29
C GLY A 9 -5.37 -10.10 -3.62
N VAL A 10 -5.38 -9.45 -2.45
CA VAL A 10 -4.15 -9.23 -1.66
C VAL A 10 -3.52 -10.55 -1.23
N MET A 11 -4.32 -11.53 -0.81
CA MET A 11 -3.82 -12.84 -0.38
C MET A 11 -3.19 -13.63 -1.53
N GLU A 12 -3.84 -13.64 -2.70
CA GLU A 12 -3.38 -14.32 -3.91
C GLU A 12 -2.13 -13.66 -4.52
N ASN A 13 -2.06 -12.33 -4.49
CA ASN A 13 -0.96 -11.56 -5.11
C ASN A 13 0.11 -11.15 -4.08
N ARG A 14 0.06 -11.69 -2.86
CA ARG A 14 0.90 -11.25 -1.72
C ARG A 14 2.39 -11.22 -2.04
N SER A 15 2.89 -12.23 -2.76
CA SER A 15 4.32 -12.32 -3.10
C SER A 15 4.76 -11.18 -4.04
N GLN A 16 3.95 -10.86 -5.05
CA GLN A 16 4.19 -9.76 -5.97
C GLN A 16 4.12 -8.41 -5.25
N ILE A 17 3.08 -8.22 -4.43
CA ILE A 17 2.87 -7.02 -3.63
C ILE A 17 4.04 -6.79 -2.66
N ASP A 18 4.45 -7.82 -1.92
CA ASP A 18 5.57 -7.74 -0.97
C ASP A 18 6.91 -7.52 -1.69
N THR A 19 7.08 -8.04 -2.91
CA THR A 19 8.27 -7.76 -3.74
C THR A 19 8.32 -6.28 -4.10
N LEU A 20 7.23 -5.73 -4.60
CA LEU A 20 7.14 -4.32 -4.98
C LEU A 20 7.35 -3.41 -3.77
N LEU A 21 6.67 -3.69 -2.67
CA LEU A 21 6.80 -2.90 -1.45
C LEU A 21 8.24 -2.91 -0.91
N ASN A 22 8.94 -4.05 -0.92
CA ASN A 22 10.34 -4.16 -0.48
C ASN A 22 11.30 -3.38 -1.39
N GLN A 23 11.05 -3.34 -2.70
CA GLN A 23 11.88 -2.61 -3.66
C GLN A 23 11.93 -1.11 -3.35
N TYR A 24 10.81 -0.55 -2.90
CA TYR A 24 10.67 0.89 -2.68
C TYR A 24 10.82 1.33 -1.22
N SER A 25 10.77 0.39 -0.26
CA SER A 25 10.98 0.63 1.16
C SER A 25 12.46 0.61 1.58
N LYS A 26 13.33 1.34 0.86
CA LYS A 26 14.82 1.32 0.94
C LYS A 26 15.46 1.15 2.33
N ASN A 27 14.85 1.66 3.41
CA ASN A 27 15.38 1.59 4.78
C ASN A 27 14.58 0.70 5.73
N TRP A 28 13.45 0.13 5.29
CA TRP A 28 12.54 -0.66 6.12
C TRP A 28 12.24 -1.99 5.43
N LYS A 29 12.78 -3.08 5.98
CA LYS A 29 12.29 -4.41 5.61
C LYS A 29 10.81 -4.49 5.97
N ILE A 30 9.97 -5.05 5.09
CA ILE A 30 8.54 -5.27 5.34
C ILE A 30 8.28 -5.98 6.68
N THR A 31 9.19 -6.87 7.10
CA THR A 31 9.10 -7.61 8.36
C THR A 31 9.21 -6.73 9.61
N ARG A 32 9.78 -5.53 9.49
CA ARG A 32 9.93 -4.56 10.58
C ARG A 32 8.83 -3.50 10.61
N MET A 33 8.02 -3.39 9.55
CA MET A 33 6.92 -2.43 9.49
C MET A 33 5.84 -2.79 10.52
N PRO A 34 5.18 -1.79 11.14
CA PRO A 34 3.96 -2.02 11.90
C PRO A 34 2.95 -2.83 11.06
N VAL A 35 2.26 -3.76 11.71
CA VAL A 35 1.36 -4.69 11.01
C VAL A 35 0.26 -3.94 10.27
N VAL A 36 -0.23 -2.84 10.86
CA VAL A 36 -1.25 -1.96 10.27
C VAL A 36 -0.74 -1.32 8.98
N ASP A 37 0.36 -0.57 9.05
CA ASP A 37 0.96 0.12 7.91
C ASP A 37 1.27 -0.83 6.75
N ARG A 38 1.84 -2.00 7.07
CA ARG A 38 2.14 -3.04 6.08
C ARG A 38 0.90 -3.49 5.33
N ASN A 39 -0.20 -3.75 6.04
CA ASN A 39 -1.42 -4.25 5.41
C ASN A 39 -2.16 -3.15 4.64
N ILE A 40 -2.12 -1.90 5.11
CA ILE A 40 -2.63 -0.75 4.36
C ILE A 40 -1.89 -0.62 3.02
N MET A 41 -0.55 -0.63 3.04
CA MET A 41 0.23 -0.52 1.80
C MET A 41 0.01 -1.72 0.87
N ARG A 42 -0.22 -2.93 1.39
CA ARG A 42 -0.55 -4.09 0.56
C ARG A 42 -1.85 -3.92 -0.19
N ILE A 43 -2.88 -3.39 0.47
CA ILE A 43 -4.18 -3.12 -0.16
C ILE A 43 -4.01 -2.03 -1.23
N ALA A 44 -3.33 -0.94 -0.92
CA ALA A 44 -3.10 0.16 -1.86
C ALA A 44 -2.32 -0.29 -3.12
N ILE A 45 -1.29 -1.12 -2.94
CA ILE A 45 -0.53 -1.68 -4.07
C ILE A 45 -1.38 -2.65 -4.89
N PHE A 46 -2.23 -3.47 -4.24
CA PHE A 46 -3.16 -4.32 -4.96
C PHE A 46 -4.12 -3.49 -5.82
N GLU A 47 -4.64 -2.40 -5.28
CA GLU A 47 -5.46 -1.45 -6.04
C GLU A 47 -4.72 -0.87 -7.25
N PHE A 48 -3.49 -0.40 -7.09
CA PHE A 48 -2.67 0.05 -8.23
C PHE A 48 -2.54 -1.00 -9.33
N LEU A 49 -2.39 -2.27 -8.95
CA LEU A 49 -2.15 -3.37 -9.89
C LEU A 49 -3.42 -3.87 -10.60
N LYS A 50 -4.58 -3.77 -9.96
CA LYS A 50 -5.81 -4.46 -10.42
C LYS A 50 -7.02 -3.55 -10.63
N HIS A 51 -7.00 -2.31 -10.13
CA HIS A 51 -8.10 -1.36 -10.18
C HIS A 51 -7.70 -0.06 -10.89
N ALA A 52 -7.45 -0.15 -12.20
CA ALA A 52 -7.09 1.00 -13.03
C ALA A 52 -8.22 2.05 -13.17
N ASP A 53 -9.44 1.72 -12.76
CA ASP A 53 -10.59 2.61 -12.67
C ASP A 53 -10.53 3.53 -11.43
N ILE A 54 -9.67 3.22 -10.44
CA ILE A 54 -9.47 4.02 -9.24
C ILE A 54 -8.23 4.90 -9.43
N PRO A 55 -8.34 6.24 -9.39
CA PRO A 55 -7.18 7.11 -9.52
C PRO A 55 -6.17 6.84 -8.40
N PRO A 56 -4.86 6.65 -8.70
CA PRO A 56 -3.86 6.31 -7.68
C PRO A 56 -3.78 7.32 -6.52
N SER A 57 -4.03 8.60 -6.78
CA SER A 57 -4.06 9.63 -5.74
C SER A 57 -5.18 9.42 -4.72
N VAL A 58 -6.32 8.86 -5.13
CA VAL A 58 -7.42 8.52 -4.22
C VAL A 58 -7.00 7.37 -3.31
N THR A 59 -6.48 6.28 -3.87
CA THR A 59 -5.93 5.15 -3.11
C THR A 59 -4.88 5.59 -2.10
N ILE A 60 -3.96 6.49 -2.48
CA ILE A 60 -2.93 7.03 -1.58
C ILE A 60 -3.57 7.82 -0.44
N ASN A 61 -4.49 8.73 -0.74
CA ASN A 61 -5.15 9.55 0.27
C ASN A 61 -5.89 8.69 1.30
N GLU A 62 -6.67 7.70 0.86
CA GLU A 62 -7.39 6.79 1.75
C GLU A 62 -6.43 5.95 2.61
N ALA A 63 -5.37 5.43 2.02
CA ALA A 63 -4.33 4.70 2.74
C ALA A 63 -3.69 5.56 3.84
N VAL A 64 -3.40 6.83 3.54
CA VAL A 64 -2.83 7.79 4.50
C VAL A 64 -3.80 8.09 5.64
N GLU A 65 -5.08 8.30 5.37
CA GLU A 65 -6.08 8.57 6.42
C GLU A 65 -6.29 7.36 7.34
N ILE A 66 -6.34 6.14 6.80
CA ILE A 66 -6.39 4.91 7.60
C ILE A 66 -5.11 4.79 8.45
N GLY A 67 -3.95 5.10 7.87
CA GLY A 67 -2.67 5.10 8.56
C GLY A 67 -2.59 6.09 9.73
N LYS A 68 -3.12 7.30 9.56
CA LYS A 68 -3.22 8.29 10.64
C LYS A 68 -4.15 7.82 11.76
N LYS A 69 -5.23 7.12 11.42
CA LYS A 69 -6.25 6.70 12.38
C LYS A 69 -5.82 5.49 13.22
N TYR A 70 -5.12 4.53 12.62
CA TYR A 70 -4.82 3.24 13.27
C TYR A 70 -3.33 2.91 13.40
N GLY A 71 -2.46 3.69 12.77
CA GLY A 71 -1.02 3.50 12.83
C GLY A 71 -0.37 4.25 14.00
N THR A 72 0.90 4.57 13.80
CA THR A 72 1.73 5.39 14.70
C THR A 72 1.71 6.85 14.29
N ARG A 73 2.35 7.73 15.08
CA ARG A 73 2.47 9.16 14.78
C ARG A 73 3.01 9.45 13.37
N ASP A 74 3.92 8.61 12.89
CA ASP A 74 4.63 8.84 11.63
C ASP A 74 4.07 7.98 10.47
N SER A 75 2.99 7.21 10.70
CA SER A 75 2.46 6.26 9.71
C SER A 75 1.89 6.94 8.46
N GLY A 76 1.19 8.06 8.62
CA GLY A 76 0.60 8.79 7.48
C GLY A 76 1.67 9.28 6.49
N SER A 77 2.73 9.93 6.98
CA SER A 77 3.83 10.42 6.13
C SER A 77 4.66 9.29 5.53
N PHE A 78 4.86 8.21 6.29
CA PHE A 78 5.55 7.01 5.82
C PHE A 78 4.80 6.33 4.66
N ILE A 79 3.50 6.07 4.83
CA ILE A 79 2.64 5.47 3.80
C ILE A 79 2.63 6.34 2.55
N ASN A 80 2.42 7.65 2.71
CA ASN A 80 2.42 8.59 1.58
C ASN A 80 3.73 8.50 0.78
N GLY A 81 4.88 8.63 1.47
CA GLY A 81 6.19 8.65 0.81
C GLY A 81 6.56 7.35 0.10
N VAL A 82 6.12 6.20 0.62
CA VAL A 82 6.35 4.90 -0.04
C VAL A 82 5.44 4.73 -1.25
N LEU A 83 4.13 4.98 -1.11
CA LEU A 83 3.17 4.78 -2.19
C LEU A 83 3.38 5.78 -3.34
N ASP A 84 3.69 7.05 -3.06
CA ASP A 84 4.04 8.05 -4.09
C ASP A 84 5.26 7.61 -4.90
N ARG A 85 6.26 7.03 -4.25
CA ARG A 85 7.45 6.51 -4.93
C ARG A 85 7.10 5.34 -5.85
N ILE A 86 6.27 4.42 -5.37
CA ILE A 86 5.81 3.28 -6.18
C ILE A 86 5.04 3.79 -7.39
N LYS A 87 4.07 4.67 -7.18
CA LYS A 87 3.28 5.32 -8.23
C LYS A 87 4.17 5.91 -9.32
N LEU A 88 5.13 6.75 -8.94
CA LEU A 88 6.00 7.44 -9.89
C LEU A 88 6.92 6.49 -10.66
N GLN A 89 7.45 5.45 -10.02
CA GLN A 89 8.46 4.56 -10.61
C GLN A 89 7.86 3.44 -11.46
N GLU A 90 6.66 2.98 -11.12
CA GLU A 90 5.93 1.95 -11.87
C GLU A 90 4.98 2.53 -12.94
N GLY A 91 4.75 3.85 -12.91
CA GLY A 91 3.90 4.53 -13.89
C GLY A 91 2.40 4.32 -13.67
N PHE A 92 1.98 4.26 -12.40
CA PHE A 92 0.56 4.25 -12.03
C PHE A 92 -0.08 5.64 -12.13
#